data_AF-A0A9W7GV58-F1
#
_entry.id   AF-A0A9W7GV58-F1
#
_cell.length_a   1.000
_cell.length_b   1.000
_cell.length_c   1.000
_cell.angle_alpha   90.00
_cell.angle_beta   90.00
_cell.angle_gamma   90.00
#
_symmetry.space_group_name_H-M   'P 1'
#
loop_
_entity.id
_entity.type
_entity.pdbx_description
1 polymer ?
#
loop_
_entity_poly.entity_id
_entity_poly.type
_entity_poly.pdbx_seq_one_letter_code
_entity_poly.pdbx_strand_id
1 'polypeptide(L)'
;MLDIHCPTSIPPYIPHHFKRKTKNKNEREAVFPNPVISSLVCDPVMGDEGKLYVPEDLASVYREKVVPVASMLTPNQFEAELLTKLRIDSETDGREACNILHAAGPSKVVITSINIEGNLLLIGSHQKDKEQAPEQFKIVIPKIPAYFTGTGDLMTALLLGWSNKYPDNLDKAAELAVSSLQALLLRTVNDYTSAGFDSESSSLEIRLIQSQDDIRKPKLTFKAHKYT
;
A
#
# COMPACT_ATOMS: atom_id res chain seq x y z
N MET A 1 -10.88 14.28 23.47
CA MET A 1 -11.12 15.59 22.85
C MET A 1 -9.76 16.25 22.73
N LEU A 2 -9.09 16.08 21.59
CA LEU A 2 -7.80 16.69 21.27
C LEU A 2 -7.75 16.87 19.75
N ASP A 3 -7.44 18.10 19.37
CA ASP A 3 -7.71 18.74 18.10
C ASP A 3 -6.88 18.19 16.94
N ILE A 4 -7.56 17.93 15.83
CA ILE A 4 -6.96 17.51 14.57
C ILE A 4 -6.76 18.75 13.72
N HIS A 5 -5.54 19.28 13.69
CA HIS A 5 -5.10 20.26 12.71
C HIS A 5 -3.84 19.75 12.03
N CYS A 6 -4.01 19.25 10.80
CA CYS A 6 -2.92 19.02 9.87
C CYS A 6 -2.77 20.31 9.03
N PRO A 7 -1.72 21.11 9.21
CA PRO A 7 -1.48 22.23 8.34
C PRO A 7 -0.80 21.73 7.05
N THR A 8 -1.36 22.15 5.93
CA THR A 8 -0.78 22.21 4.57
C THR A 8 -0.60 20.91 3.77
N SER A 9 -1.68 20.59 3.07
CA SER A 9 -1.77 20.14 1.65
C SER A 9 -0.46 19.96 0.87
N ILE A 10 -0.08 18.70 0.63
CA ILE A 10 0.60 18.29 -0.60
C ILE A 10 -0.36 17.32 -1.30
N PRO A 11 -0.94 17.66 -2.46
CA PRO A 11 -1.81 16.74 -3.17
C PRO A 11 -1.00 15.54 -3.68
N PRO A 12 -1.57 14.32 -3.67
CA PRO A 12 -0.89 13.14 -4.22
C PRO A 12 -0.54 13.37 -5.69
N TYR A 13 0.67 12.95 -6.08
CA TYR A 13 1.15 13.06 -7.45
C TYR A 13 0.39 12.07 -8.35
N ILE A 14 -0.63 12.55 -9.05
CA ILE A 14 -1.26 11.84 -10.16
C ILE A 14 -0.47 12.21 -11.42
N PRO A 15 0.17 11.25 -12.13
CA PRO A 15 0.87 11.53 -13.36
C PRO A 15 -0.04 12.27 -14.35
N HIS A 16 0.46 13.37 -14.93
CA HIS A 16 -0.27 14.25 -15.85
C HIS A 16 -0.86 13.56 -17.09
N HIS A 17 -0.59 12.28 -17.32
CA HIS A 17 -1.13 11.49 -18.44
C HIS A 17 -2.65 11.28 -18.41
N PHE A 18 -3.34 11.58 -17.30
CA PHE A 18 -4.80 11.46 -17.20
C PHE A 18 -5.58 12.75 -17.55
N LYS A 19 -4.91 13.87 -17.85
CA LYS A 19 -5.60 15.09 -18.31
C LYS A 19 -5.93 14.99 -19.80
N ARG A 20 -7.23 15.12 -20.11
CA ARG A 20 -7.86 15.25 -21.43
C ARG A 20 -6.91 15.78 -22.52
N LYS A 21 -6.70 14.97 -23.58
CA LYS A 21 -6.19 15.45 -24.88
C LYS A 21 -7.19 16.44 -25.48
N THR A 22 -6.93 17.74 -25.37
CA THR A 22 -7.42 18.71 -26.34
C THR A 22 -6.54 18.62 -27.59
N LYS A 23 -7.18 18.45 -28.75
CA LYS A 23 -6.56 18.26 -30.06
C LYS A 23 -5.59 19.40 -30.39
N ASN A 24 -4.30 19.09 -30.55
CA ASN A 24 -3.43 19.80 -31.48
C ASN A 24 -2.71 18.77 -32.37
N LYS A 25 -2.93 18.91 -33.68
CA LYS A 25 -2.27 18.14 -34.73
C LYS A 25 -0.86 18.72 -34.93
N ASN A 26 0.17 18.04 -34.45
CA ASN A 26 1.56 18.03 -34.99
C ASN A 26 2.59 17.57 -33.95
N GLU A 27 2.36 16.46 -33.26
CA GLU A 27 3.40 15.81 -32.47
C GLU A 27 3.68 14.44 -33.10
N ARG A 28 4.93 14.24 -33.54
CA ARG A 28 5.42 12.93 -33.95
C ARG A 28 5.24 12.00 -32.76
N GLU A 29 4.39 10.98 -32.91
CA GLU A 29 4.26 9.94 -31.90
C GLU A 29 5.63 9.33 -31.65
N ALA A 30 6.16 9.56 -30.46
CA ALA A 30 7.26 8.77 -29.94
C ALA A 30 6.73 7.34 -29.81
N VAL A 31 7.02 6.52 -30.81
CA VAL A 31 6.80 5.07 -30.74
C VAL A 31 7.85 4.54 -29.79
N PHE A 32 7.50 4.49 -28.50
CA PHE A 32 8.24 3.68 -27.54
C PHE A 32 8.01 2.22 -27.92
N PRO A 33 9.05 1.44 -28.27
CA PRO A 33 8.89 0.02 -28.52
C PRO A 33 8.39 -0.61 -27.22
N ASN A 34 7.11 -0.95 -27.16
CA ASN A 34 6.38 -1.39 -25.96
C ASN A 34 7.03 -2.67 -25.40
N PRO A 35 7.86 -2.63 -24.35
CA PRO A 35 8.06 -3.82 -23.55
C PRO A 35 6.76 -3.98 -22.77
N VAL A 36 6.14 -5.15 -22.85
CA VAL A 36 4.99 -5.54 -22.01
C VAL A 36 5.13 -4.87 -20.63
N ILE A 37 4.27 -3.90 -20.29
CA ILE A 37 4.22 -3.33 -18.93
C ILE A 37 3.81 -4.52 -18.05
N SER A 38 4.79 -5.26 -17.52
CA SER A 38 4.54 -6.60 -16.99
C SER A 38 3.89 -6.58 -15.60
N SER A 39 3.75 -5.40 -14.98
CA SER A 39 3.06 -5.23 -13.70
C SER A 39 2.73 -3.76 -13.41
N LEU A 40 1.45 -3.39 -13.50
CA LEU A 40 0.96 -2.13 -12.92
C LEU A 40 0.67 -2.35 -11.44
N VAL A 41 1.40 -1.68 -10.55
CA VAL A 41 1.08 -1.63 -9.11
C VAL A 41 0.38 -0.32 -8.84
N CYS A 42 -0.76 -0.39 -8.15
CA CYS A 42 -1.57 0.77 -7.80
C CYS A 42 -1.69 0.88 -6.29
N ASP A 43 -1.23 2.02 -5.76
CA ASP A 43 -1.52 2.49 -4.42
C ASP A 43 -2.65 3.52 -4.52
N PRO A 44 -3.89 3.16 -4.14
CA PRO A 44 -5.05 3.99 -4.35
C PRO A 44 -5.16 5.07 -3.25
N VAL A 45 -4.15 5.94 -3.17
CA VAL A 45 -4.02 6.99 -2.16
C VAL A 45 -5.22 7.94 -2.22
N MET A 46 -6.20 7.70 -1.37
CA MET A 46 -7.47 8.45 -1.33
C MET A 46 -7.76 9.01 0.06
N GLY A 47 -7.22 8.44 1.12
CA GLY A 47 -7.48 8.90 2.47
C GLY A 47 -7.09 7.89 3.54
N ASP A 48 -7.25 8.29 4.79
CA ASP A 48 -7.04 7.44 5.95
C ASP A 48 -7.95 7.88 7.10
N GLU A 49 -8.21 7.00 8.06
CA GLU A 49 -8.99 7.25 9.28
C GLU A 49 -10.35 7.94 9.03
N GLY A 50 -11.04 7.56 7.97
CA GLY A 50 -12.36 8.12 7.64
C GLY A 50 -12.32 9.46 6.91
N LYS A 51 -11.14 9.98 6.57
CA LYS A 51 -10.96 11.28 5.91
C LYS A 51 -10.39 11.10 4.51
N LEU A 52 -11.10 11.63 3.53
CA LEU A 52 -10.62 11.72 2.16
C LEU A 52 -9.57 12.84 2.01
N TYR A 53 -8.46 12.53 1.35
CA TYR A 53 -7.47 13.50 0.89
C TYR A 53 -7.80 14.04 -0.50
N VAL A 54 -8.70 13.37 -1.21
CA VAL A 54 -9.05 13.62 -2.61
C VAL A 54 -10.56 13.85 -2.76
N PRO A 55 -11.02 14.45 -3.86
CA PRO A 55 -12.44 14.55 -4.15
C PRO A 55 -13.12 13.17 -4.19
N GLU A 56 -14.36 13.07 -3.70
CA GLU A 56 -15.13 11.81 -3.65
C GLU A 56 -15.23 11.12 -5.02
N ASP A 57 -15.35 11.90 -6.10
CA ASP A 57 -15.45 11.39 -7.46
C ASP A 57 -14.21 10.58 -7.90
N LEU A 58 -13.05 10.77 -7.26
CA LEU A 58 -11.83 10.05 -7.60
C LEU A 58 -11.93 8.55 -7.26
N ALA A 59 -12.69 8.19 -6.22
CA ALA A 59 -12.90 6.78 -5.86
C ALA A 59 -13.60 6.01 -6.99
N SER A 60 -14.54 6.63 -7.69
CA SER A 60 -15.20 6.05 -8.86
C SER A 60 -14.22 5.86 -10.03
N VAL A 61 -13.31 6.82 -10.25
CA VAL A 61 -12.27 6.71 -11.27
C VAL A 61 -11.33 5.55 -10.98
N TYR A 62 -10.88 5.39 -9.73
CA TYR A 62 -10.06 4.24 -9.34
C TYR A 62 -10.80 2.93 -9.62
N ARG A 63 -12.04 2.80 -9.15
CA ARG A 63 -12.85 1.58 -9.30
C ARG A 63 -13.09 1.21 -10.76
N GLU A 64 -13.38 2.19 -11.62
CA GLU A 64 -13.80 1.94 -13.01
C GLU A 64 -12.63 1.85 -14.00
N LYS A 65 -11.50 2.53 -13.71
CA LYS A 65 -10.42 2.69 -14.70
C LYS A 65 -9.07 2.18 -14.25
N VAL A 66 -8.76 2.22 -12.96
CA VAL A 66 -7.42 1.90 -12.46
C VAL A 66 -7.36 0.48 -11.92
N VAL A 67 -8.29 0.11 -11.03
CA VAL A 67 -8.36 -1.24 -10.46
C VAL A 67 -8.44 -2.32 -11.55
N PRO A 68 -9.24 -2.18 -12.63
CA PRO A 68 -9.36 -3.23 -13.65
C PRO A 68 -8.09 -3.52 -14.45
N VAL A 69 -7.13 -2.59 -14.46
CA VAL A 69 -5.85 -2.74 -15.19
C VAL A 69 -4.65 -2.94 -14.26
N ALA A 70 -4.86 -2.84 -12.94
CA ALA A 70 -3.81 -3.08 -11.95
C ALA A 70 -3.51 -4.58 -11.83
N SER A 71 -2.23 -4.93 -11.77
CA SER A 71 -1.77 -6.28 -11.44
C SER A 71 -1.68 -6.50 -9.93
N MET A 72 -1.39 -5.43 -9.18
CA MET A 72 -1.36 -5.43 -7.73
C MET A 72 -2.00 -4.15 -7.20
N LEU A 73 -2.81 -4.29 -6.15
CA LEU A 73 -3.42 -3.19 -5.42
C LEU A 73 -2.95 -3.20 -3.97
N THR A 74 -2.60 -2.04 -3.41
CA THR A 74 -2.05 -1.92 -2.05
C THR A 74 -2.84 -0.95 -1.15
N PRO A 75 -4.17 -1.08 -1.04
CA PRO A 75 -4.98 -0.12 -0.29
C PRO A 75 -4.72 -0.24 1.22
N ASN A 76 -4.95 0.84 1.96
CA ASN A 76 -5.22 0.72 3.41
C ASN A 76 -6.67 0.25 3.67
N GLN A 77 -7.07 0.03 4.93
CA GLN A 77 -8.44 -0.36 5.28
C GLN A 77 -9.49 0.61 4.73
N PHE A 78 -9.33 1.91 4.96
CA PHE A 78 -10.30 2.92 4.53
C PHE A 78 -10.49 2.92 3.01
N GLU A 79 -9.39 2.83 2.26
CA GLU A 79 -9.40 2.76 0.81
C GLU A 79 -10.04 1.46 0.30
N ALA A 80 -9.77 0.33 0.95
CA ALA A 80 -10.40 -0.94 0.62
C ALA A 80 -11.92 -0.86 0.83
N GLU A 81 -12.38 -0.25 1.94
CA GLU A 81 -13.80 -0.03 2.21
C GLU A 81 -14.45 0.89 1.15
N LEU A 82 -13.77 1.96 0.73
CA LEU A 82 -14.25 2.85 -0.33
C LEU A 82 -14.38 2.14 -1.69
N LEU A 83 -13.39 1.31 -2.04
CA LEU A 83 -13.37 0.61 -3.32
C LEU A 83 -14.43 -0.50 -3.37
N THR A 84 -14.56 -1.27 -2.29
CA THR A 84 -15.45 -2.44 -2.21
C THR A 84 -16.87 -2.11 -1.77
N LYS A 85 -17.07 -0.96 -1.09
CA LYS A 85 -18.30 -0.60 -0.36
C LYS A 85 -18.66 -1.60 0.75
N LEU A 86 -17.70 -2.42 1.19
CA LEU A 86 -17.82 -3.34 2.30
C LEU A 86 -17.13 -2.73 3.51
N ARG A 87 -17.79 -2.73 4.67
CA ARG A 87 -17.17 -2.33 5.94
C ARG A 87 -16.27 -3.46 6.45
N ILE A 88 -15.07 -3.14 6.92
CA ILE A 88 -14.09 -4.14 7.39
C ILE A 88 -13.95 -4.00 8.90
N ASP A 89 -14.68 -4.84 9.65
CA ASP A 89 -14.58 -4.87 11.12
C ASP A 89 -13.95 -6.18 11.63
N SER A 90 -13.71 -7.15 10.74
CA SER A 90 -13.10 -8.45 11.05
C SER A 90 -12.12 -8.94 9.98
N GLU A 91 -11.31 -9.94 10.31
CA GLU A 91 -10.37 -10.56 9.35
C GLU A 91 -11.12 -11.22 8.19
N THR A 92 -12.32 -11.76 8.46
CA THR A 92 -13.20 -12.33 7.44
C THR A 92 -13.65 -11.27 6.45
N ASP A 93 -14.01 -10.07 6.91
CA ASP A 93 -14.40 -8.96 6.04
C ASP A 93 -13.21 -8.49 5.19
N GLY A 94 -12.00 -8.44 5.77
CA GLY A 94 -10.79 -8.08 5.04
C GLY A 94 -10.43 -9.09 3.94
N ARG A 95 -10.67 -10.38 4.19
CA ARG A 95 -10.54 -11.44 3.18
C ARG A 95 -11.59 -11.32 2.08
N GLU A 96 -12.83 -11.00 2.43
CA GLU A 96 -13.89 -10.82 1.46
C GLU A 96 -13.68 -9.56 0.62
N ALA A 97 -13.18 -8.48 1.22
CA ALA A 97 -12.75 -7.29 0.50
C ALA A 97 -11.68 -7.63 -0.55
N CYS A 98 -10.70 -8.49 -0.22
CA CYS A 98 -9.74 -9.00 -1.21
C CYS A 98 -10.42 -9.75 -2.36
N ASN A 99 -11.42 -10.59 -2.08
CA ASN A 99 -12.15 -11.34 -3.12
C ASN A 99 -12.91 -10.40 -4.07
N ILE A 100 -13.59 -9.38 -3.53
CA ILE A 100 -14.29 -8.36 -4.31
C ILE A 100 -13.30 -7.60 -5.21
N LEU A 101 -12.13 -7.24 -4.67
CA LEU A 101 -11.08 -6.56 -5.42
C LEU A 101 -10.47 -7.45 -6.51
N HIS A 102 -10.27 -8.75 -6.27
CA HIS A 102 -9.83 -9.70 -7.29
C HIS A 102 -10.82 -9.80 -8.45
N ALA A 103 -12.13 -9.82 -8.14
CA ALA A 103 -13.18 -9.84 -9.16
C ALA A 103 -13.15 -8.58 -10.05
N ALA A 104 -12.64 -7.45 -9.52
CA ALA A 104 -12.51 -6.21 -10.27
C ALA A 104 -11.30 -6.18 -11.23
N GLY A 105 -10.27 -7.03 -11.05
CA GLY A 105 -9.09 -7.03 -11.92
C GLY A 105 -7.80 -7.62 -11.34
N PRO A 106 -7.25 -7.07 -10.24
CA PRO A 106 -5.91 -7.40 -9.76
C PRO A 106 -5.78 -8.86 -9.33
N SER A 107 -4.68 -9.52 -9.71
CA SER A 107 -4.36 -10.86 -9.21
C SER A 107 -3.74 -10.82 -7.81
N LYS A 108 -3.16 -9.69 -7.41
CA LYS A 108 -2.55 -9.50 -6.08
C LYS A 108 -3.22 -8.34 -5.37
N VAL A 109 -3.69 -8.56 -4.15
CA VAL A 109 -4.24 -7.51 -3.29
C VAL A 109 -3.53 -7.59 -1.95
N VAL A 110 -3.03 -6.47 -1.46
CA VAL A 110 -2.40 -6.36 -0.15
C VAL A 110 -3.04 -5.20 0.59
N ILE A 111 -3.98 -5.49 1.49
CA ILE A 111 -4.51 -4.48 2.39
C ILE A 111 -3.43 -4.20 3.43
N THR A 112 -2.76 -3.05 3.27
CA THR A 112 -1.48 -2.74 3.91
C THR A 112 -1.61 -2.55 5.42
N SER A 113 -2.76 -2.05 5.86
CA SER A 113 -3.07 -1.81 7.27
C SER A 113 -4.57 -1.97 7.54
N ILE A 114 -4.92 -2.90 8.43
CA ILE A 114 -6.25 -3.06 9.01
C ILE A 114 -6.10 -3.06 10.53
N ASN A 115 -7.00 -2.36 11.23
CA ASN A 115 -7.03 -2.34 12.69
C ASN A 115 -8.19 -3.20 13.20
N ILE A 116 -7.87 -4.34 13.80
CA ILE A 116 -8.86 -5.29 14.34
C ILE A 116 -8.56 -5.49 15.82
N GLU A 117 -9.51 -5.08 16.67
CA GLU A 117 -9.40 -5.21 18.14
C GLU A 117 -8.08 -4.61 18.69
N GLY A 118 -7.61 -3.52 18.11
CA GLY A 118 -6.36 -2.85 18.49
C GLY A 118 -5.10 -3.41 17.84
N ASN A 119 -5.17 -4.56 17.19
CA ASN A 119 -4.07 -5.18 16.45
C ASN A 119 -3.99 -4.60 15.03
N LEU A 120 -2.79 -4.16 14.64
CA LEU A 120 -2.52 -3.78 13.26
C LEU A 120 -2.13 -5.03 12.46
N LEU A 121 -2.82 -5.25 11.35
CA LEU A 121 -2.66 -6.40 10.48
C LEU A 121 -2.41 -5.93 9.05
N LEU A 122 -1.60 -6.70 8.33
CA LEU A 122 -1.61 -6.72 6.87
C LEU A 122 -2.32 -7.99 6.42
N ILE A 123 -3.24 -7.86 5.46
CA ILE A 123 -3.86 -9.01 4.78
C ILE A 123 -3.40 -9.02 3.32
N GLY A 124 -2.79 -10.12 2.91
CA GLY A 124 -2.39 -10.35 1.52
C GLY A 124 -3.19 -11.46 0.88
N SER A 125 -3.49 -11.31 -0.40
CA SER A 125 -4.29 -12.24 -1.19
C SER A 125 -3.73 -12.36 -2.62
N HIS A 126 -3.50 -13.58 -3.07
CA HIS A 126 -2.97 -13.87 -4.42
C HIS A 126 -3.89 -14.85 -5.17
N GLN A 127 -4.59 -14.32 -6.17
CA GLN A 127 -5.41 -15.06 -7.13
C GLN A 127 -4.54 -15.51 -8.32
N LYS A 128 -3.93 -16.69 -8.21
CA LYS A 128 -3.05 -17.24 -9.26
C LYS A 128 -3.83 -17.69 -10.50
N ASP A 129 -5.01 -18.26 -10.28
CA ASP A 129 -5.89 -18.80 -11.30
C ASP A 129 -7.33 -18.45 -10.92
N LYS A 130 -8.14 -17.96 -11.87
CA LYS A 130 -9.53 -17.56 -11.61
C LYS A 130 -10.44 -18.73 -11.23
N GLU A 131 -10.04 -19.96 -11.54
CA GLU A 131 -10.81 -21.17 -11.22
C GLU A 131 -10.54 -21.70 -9.79
N GLN A 132 -9.51 -21.19 -9.12
CA GLN A 132 -9.11 -21.62 -7.78
C GLN A 132 -9.45 -20.55 -6.74
N ALA A 133 -9.55 -20.93 -5.47
CA ALA A 133 -9.64 -19.93 -4.40
C ALA A 133 -8.30 -19.17 -4.28
N PRO A 134 -8.32 -17.86 -3.95
CA PRO A 134 -7.09 -17.11 -3.75
C PRO A 134 -6.33 -17.62 -2.52
N GLU A 135 -5.00 -17.60 -2.60
CA GLU A 135 -4.17 -17.84 -1.42
C GLU A 135 -4.13 -16.57 -0.56
N GLN A 136 -4.68 -16.66 0.65
CA GLN A 136 -4.77 -15.53 1.58
C GLN A 136 -3.90 -15.76 2.81
N PHE A 137 -3.31 -14.68 3.31
CA PHE A 137 -2.50 -14.70 4.52
C PHE A 137 -2.59 -13.39 5.30
N LYS A 138 -2.14 -13.42 6.55
CA LYS A 138 -1.97 -12.22 7.39
C LYS A 138 -0.57 -12.10 7.95
N ILE A 139 -0.18 -10.87 8.27
CA ILE A 139 0.98 -10.55 9.08
C ILE A 139 0.53 -9.64 10.21
N VAL A 140 0.83 -10.01 11.45
CA VAL A 140 0.58 -9.14 12.62
C VAL A 140 1.74 -8.16 12.74
N ILE A 141 1.42 -6.87 12.76
CA ILE A 141 2.41 -5.79 12.76
C ILE A 141 2.29 -5.03 14.09
N PRO A 142 3.35 -4.97 14.91
CA PRO A 142 3.36 -4.12 16.09
C PRO A 142 3.20 -2.64 15.71
N LYS A 143 2.30 -1.94 16.39
CA LYS A 143 2.20 -0.49 16.25
C LYS A 143 3.42 0.17 16.88
N ILE A 144 4.02 1.10 16.16
CA ILE A 144 5.06 1.99 16.68
C ILE A 144 4.37 3.30 17.06
N PRO A 145 4.47 3.77 18.32
CA PRO A 145 3.81 5.00 18.77
C PRO A 145 4.56 6.24 18.25
N ALA A 146 4.54 6.43 16.93
CA ALA A 146 5.13 7.58 16.26
C ALA A 146 4.43 7.81 14.91
N TYR A 147 4.43 9.06 14.45
CA TYR A 147 3.87 9.43 13.15
C TYR A 147 4.99 9.53 12.12
N PHE A 148 4.75 8.96 10.93
CA PHE A 148 5.71 8.93 9.84
C PHE A 148 5.04 9.35 8.55
N THR A 149 5.74 10.14 7.73
CA THR A 149 5.35 10.41 6.35
C THR A 149 5.95 9.36 5.39
N GLY A 150 5.25 9.04 4.30
CA GLY A 150 5.77 8.20 3.21
C GLY A 150 5.87 6.69 3.48
N THR A 151 5.26 6.18 4.56
CA THR A 151 5.27 4.74 4.89
C THR A 151 4.46 3.90 3.90
N GLY A 152 3.32 4.43 3.42
CA GLY A 152 2.52 3.81 2.35
C GLY A 152 3.32 3.68 1.06
N ASP A 153 3.91 4.79 0.58
CA ASP A 153 4.75 4.82 -0.63
C ASP A 153 5.90 3.80 -0.54
N LEU A 154 6.59 3.77 0.60
CA LEU A 154 7.67 2.84 0.85
C LEU A 154 7.17 1.38 0.89
N MET A 155 6.03 1.12 1.54
CA MET A 155 5.45 -0.22 1.61
C MET A 155 5.08 -0.74 0.22
N THR A 156 4.40 0.08 -0.59
CA THR A 156 4.06 -0.21 -1.98
C THR A 156 5.31 -0.50 -2.81
N ALA A 157 6.36 0.32 -2.69
CA ALA A 157 7.63 0.12 -3.40
C ALA A 157 8.34 -1.17 -3.00
N LEU A 158 8.36 -1.50 -1.70
CA LEU A 158 8.95 -2.74 -1.17
C LEU A 158 8.16 -3.96 -1.66
N LEU A 159 6.82 -3.92 -1.61
CA LEU A 159 5.97 -4.99 -2.11
C LEU A 159 6.19 -5.25 -3.60
N LEU A 160 6.28 -4.20 -4.41
CA LEU A 160 6.63 -4.30 -5.84
C LEU A 160 8.01 -4.96 -6.01
N GLY A 161 9.05 -4.44 -5.35
CA GLY A 161 10.42 -4.94 -5.49
C GLY A 161 10.54 -6.41 -5.10
N TRP A 162 9.98 -6.80 -3.95
CA TRP A 162 10.04 -8.18 -3.48
C TRP A 162 9.13 -9.13 -4.26
N SER A 163 7.97 -8.67 -4.72
CA SER A 163 7.07 -9.49 -5.54
C SER A 163 7.63 -9.72 -6.94
N ASN A 164 8.45 -8.82 -7.47
CA ASN A 164 9.18 -9.08 -8.71
C ASN A 164 10.26 -10.16 -8.52
N LYS A 165 10.93 -10.16 -7.35
CA LYS A 165 11.92 -11.20 -7.00
C LYS A 165 11.27 -12.56 -6.67
N TYR A 166 10.05 -12.53 -6.13
CA TYR A 166 9.29 -13.71 -5.71
C TYR A 166 7.87 -13.69 -6.29
N PRO A 167 7.70 -13.87 -7.61
CA PRO A 167 6.42 -13.66 -8.31
C PRO A 167 5.27 -14.54 -7.82
N ASP A 168 5.57 -15.77 -7.38
CA ASP A 168 4.58 -16.77 -6.95
C ASP A 168 4.39 -16.85 -5.43
N ASN A 169 5.19 -16.10 -4.67
CA ASN A 169 5.25 -16.15 -3.20
C ASN A 169 5.01 -14.75 -2.62
N LEU A 170 3.77 -14.27 -2.75
CA LEU A 170 3.35 -12.96 -2.24
C LEU A 170 3.49 -12.87 -0.71
N ASP A 171 3.27 -13.98 0.00
CA ASP A 171 3.50 -14.12 1.43
C ASP A 171 4.94 -13.76 1.80
N LYS A 172 5.93 -14.40 1.16
CA LYS A 172 7.34 -14.11 1.36
C LYS A 172 7.70 -12.68 0.97
N ALA A 173 7.13 -12.16 -0.10
CA ALA A 173 7.37 -10.77 -0.50
C ALA A 173 6.86 -9.78 0.55
N ALA A 174 5.67 -10.02 1.11
CA ALA A 174 5.10 -9.22 2.18
C ALA A 174 5.90 -9.33 3.49
N GLU A 175 6.36 -10.53 3.86
CA GLU A 175 7.20 -10.71 5.06
C GLU A 175 8.48 -9.86 4.99
N LEU A 176 9.15 -9.85 3.82
CA LEU A 176 10.36 -9.07 3.59
C LEU A 176 10.05 -7.57 3.57
N ALA A 177 8.95 -7.16 2.95
CA ALA A 177 8.51 -5.76 2.93
C ALA A 177 8.21 -5.25 4.34
N VAL A 178 7.37 -5.95 5.10
CA VAL A 178 7.03 -5.60 6.50
C VAL A 178 8.28 -5.58 7.37
N SER A 179 9.15 -6.59 7.26
CA SER A 179 10.39 -6.63 8.05
C SER A 179 11.34 -5.48 7.73
N SER A 180 11.46 -5.09 6.45
CA SER A 180 12.28 -3.96 6.03
C SER A 180 11.72 -2.64 6.57
N LEU A 181 10.41 -2.43 6.41
CA LEU A 181 9.72 -1.22 6.86
C LEU A 181 9.83 -1.07 8.38
N GLN A 182 9.51 -2.12 9.15
CA GLN A 182 9.60 -2.07 10.61
C GLN A 182 11.01 -1.79 11.12
N ALA A 183 12.04 -2.41 10.53
CA ALA A 183 13.43 -2.13 10.90
C ALA A 183 13.80 -0.65 10.63
N LEU A 184 13.36 -0.10 9.49
CA LEU A 184 13.58 1.30 9.13
C LEU A 184 12.84 2.28 10.04
N LEU A 185 11.59 1.97 10.41
CA LEU A 185 10.81 2.82 11.32
C LEU A 185 11.40 2.81 12.73
N LEU A 186 11.82 1.65 13.24
CA LEU A 186 12.52 1.54 14.52
C LEU A 186 13.85 2.30 14.51
N ARG A 187 14.63 2.24 13.42
CA ARG A 187 15.82 3.07 13.25
C ARG A 187 15.47 4.55 13.28
N THR A 188 14.42 4.94 12.58
CA THR A 188 13.95 6.33 12.53
C THR A 188 13.64 6.84 13.94
N VAL A 189 12.84 6.11 14.72
CA VAL A 189 12.54 6.47 16.12
C VAL A 189 13.82 6.55 16.95
N ASN A 190 14.69 5.55 16.88
CA ASN A 190 15.93 5.54 17.66
C ASN A 190 16.83 6.75 17.35
N ASP A 191 16.95 7.14 16.07
CA ASP A 191 17.75 8.29 15.66
C ASP A 191 17.16 9.61 16.19
N TYR A 192 15.84 9.81 16.12
CA TYR A 192 15.18 11.01 16.64
C TYR A 192 15.25 11.09 18.17
N THR A 193 14.96 9.99 18.86
CA THR A 193 15.08 9.90 20.33
C THR A 193 16.51 10.17 20.79
N SER A 194 17.52 9.63 20.10
CA SER A 194 18.94 9.88 20.41
C SER A 194 19.35 11.34 20.20
N ALA A 195 18.68 12.04 19.29
CA ALA A 195 18.86 13.48 19.06
C ALA A 195 18.02 14.37 20.00
N GLY A 196 17.27 13.77 20.94
CA GLY A 196 16.48 14.50 21.93
C GLY A 196 15.11 15.00 21.42
N PHE A 197 14.64 14.50 20.29
CA PHE A 197 13.31 14.81 19.77
C PHE A 197 12.25 13.87 20.35
N ASP A 198 11.08 14.42 20.65
CA ASP A 198 9.90 13.62 20.99
C ASP A 198 9.25 13.09 19.71
N SER A 199 9.38 11.78 19.50
CA SER A 199 8.81 11.03 18.37
C SER A 199 7.28 11.03 18.31
N GLU A 200 6.61 11.37 19.41
CA GLU A 200 5.13 11.46 19.45
C GLU A 200 4.62 12.85 19.03
N SER A 201 5.48 13.87 19.11
CA SER A 201 5.09 15.28 18.94
C SER A 201 5.14 15.80 17.50
N SER A 202 5.82 15.09 16.59
CA SER A 202 6.06 15.56 15.22
C SER A 202 6.09 14.40 14.21
N SER A 203 5.71 14.70 12.97
CA SER A 203 5.82 13.74 11.88
C SER A 203 7.28 13.52 11.51
N LEU A 204 7.75 12.28 11.60
CA LEU A 204 9.14 11.91 11.40
C LEU A 204 9.43 11.59 9.93
N GLU A 205 10.43 12.26 9.37
CA GLU A 205 11.01 11.85 8.09
C GLU A 205 11.77 10.53 8.24
N ILE A 206 11.47 9.58 7.36
CA ILE A 206 12.03 8.22 7.41
C ILE A 206 13.54 8.20 7.12
N ARG A 207 14.29 7.39 7.88
CA ARG A 207 15.74 7.19 7.71
C ARG A 207 16.09 6.22 6.56
N LEU A 208 15.56 6.52 5.37
CA LEU A 208 15.61 5.62 4.21
C LEU A 208 17.04 5.24 3.80
N ILE A 209 17.94 6.23 3.69
CA ILE A 209 19.33 6.01 3.25
C ILE A 209 20.13 5.24 4.30
N GLN A 210 19.93 5.57 5.57
CA GLN A 210 20.59 4.90 6.70
C GLN A 210 20.12 3.44 6.85
N SER A 211 18.91 3.13 6.40
CA SER A 211 18.32 1.79 6.38
C SER A 211 18.48 1.02 5.07
N GLN A 212 19.39 1.43 4.17
CA GLN A 212 19.58 0.74 2.89
C GLN A 212 19.88 -0.77 3.04
N ASP A 213 20.60 -1.17 4.08
CA ASP A 213 20.95 -2.58 4.32
C ASP A 213 19.76 -3.37 4.86
N ASP A 214 18.91 -2.72 5.68
CA ASP A 214 17.64 -3.30 6.14
C ASP A 214 16.71 -3.58 4.95
N ILE A 215 16.79 -2.79 3.88
CA ILE A 215 16.01 -2.97 2.64
C ILE A 215 16.66 -4.02 1.72
N ARG A 216 17.99 -4.03 1.57
CA ARG A 216 18.68 -4.96 0.66
C ARG A 216 18.75 -6.38 1.20
N LYS A 217 18.92 -6.53 2.52
CA LYS A 217 19.11 -7.79 3.24
C LYS A 217 18.29 -7.79 4.53
N PRO A 218 16.95 -7.70 4.44
CA PRO A 218 16.10 -7.67 5.63
C PRO A 218 16.27 -8.93 6.47
N LYS A 219 16.37 -8.71 7.79
CA LYS A 219 16.21 -9.79 8.75
C LYS A 219 14.74 -10.14 8.87
N LEU A 220 14.37 -11.34 8.45
CA LEU A 220 12.99 -11.84 8.53
C LEU A 220 12.54 -11.92 9.99
N THR A 221 11.71 -10.96 10.40
CA THR A 221 11.26 -10.81 11.79
C THR A 221 9.75 -11.03 11.91
N PHE A 222 9.00 -10.69 10.85
CA PHE A 222 7.56 -10.87 10.77
C PHE A 222 7.24 -11.95 9.74
N LYS A 223 6.34 -12.86 10.11
CA LYS A 223 5.98 -14.03 9.29
C LYS A 223 4.52 -13.97 8.88
N ALA A 224 4.24 -14.49 7.70
CA ALA A 224 2.91 -14.66 7.17
C ALA A 224 2.26 -15.92 7.77
N HIS A 225 0.99 -15.79 8.12
CA HIS A 225 0.13 -16.89 8.54
C HIS A 225 -0.96 -17.06 7.49
N LYS A 226 -0.97 -18.20 6.79
CA LYS A 226 -2.01 -18.50 5.81
C LYS A 226 -3.35 -18.71 6.51
N TYR A 227 -4.41 -18.19 5.90
CA TYR A 227 -5.77 -18.51 6.31
C TYR A 227 -6.10 -19.94 5.88
N THR A 228 -6.75 -20.69 6.77
CA THR A 228 -7.28 -22.04 6.52
C THR A 228 -8.68 -21.98 5.94
#